data_AF-A0A2J7NKG9-F1
#
_entry.id   AF-A0A2J7NKG9-F1
#
_cell.length_a   1.000
_cell.length_b   1.000
_cell.length_c   1.000
_cell.angle_alpha   90.00
_cell.angle_beta   90.00
_cell.angle_gamma   90.00
#
_symmetry.space_group_name_H-M   'P 1'
#
loop_
_entity.id
_entity.type
_entity.pdbx_description
1 polymer ?
#
loop_
_entity_poly.entity_id
_entity_poly.type
_entity_poly.pdbx_seq_one_letter_code
_entity_poly.pdbx_strand_id
1 'polypeptide(L)'
;VGILADKFGRRRLCIAYSFLYAISCLTKASPVFSVLMIGRILGGICTSIFFSTFEAWYVHQHSQKFHFPHQWINLTLAKATFYNGVLAIFAGVVSNIAAEWAQFGPLSPFMIAVPCFLISAFVTMYMWEENDIKSTYALNYSCASLEAIFRTRSSSVLCLGIIQSLFESVMYTFVFLWTPALEPLRPPLGIVFSCFMLCIMIGSSIYSFLLARNCLAEHLLRMSFFLALVAIILSAGAMKMVSLYPQDTGKYTLVAFFAFLLYEVAVGMYFPAIGYLRSQIIPEQFRASIANWYRIPMNMFTCLSLLWFKNSVHSDKEFSFN
;
A
#
# COMPACT_ATOMS: atom_id res chain seq x y z
N VAL A 1 -6.15 -1.61 -17.19
CA VAL A 1 -7.36 -2.06 -16.46
C VAL A 1 -8.55 -1.16 -16.71
N GLY A 2 -8.43 0.17 -16.62
CA GLY A 2 -9.55 1.10 -16.91
C GLY A 2 -10.25 0.85 -18.26
N ILE A 3 -9.49 0.68 -19.34
CA ILE A 3 -10.04 0.36 -20.68
C ILE A 3 -10.80 -0.99 -20.69
N LEU A 4 -10.32 -1.96 -19.92
CA LEU A 4 -10.97 -3.26 -19.77
C LEU A 4 -12.29 -3.12 -19.01
N ALA A 5 -12.33 -2.22 -18.01
CA ALA A 5 -13.51 -1.92 -17.20
C ALA A 5 -14.61 -1.24 -18.01
N ASP A 6 -14.21 -0.35 -18.92
CA ASP A 6 -15.15 0.33 -19.79
C ASP A 6 -15.68 -0.59 -20.91
N LYS A 7 -14.96 -1.66 -21.27
CA LYS A 7 -15.38 -2.64 -22.30
C LYS A 7 -16.21 -3.80 -21.75
N PHE A 8 -15.85 -4.34 -20.58
CA PHE A 8 -16.50 -5.52 -20.00
C PHE A 8 -17.59 -5.19 -18.98
N GLY A 9 -17.70 -3.93 -18.57
CA GLY A 9 -18.58 -3.50 -17.48
C GLY A 9 -17.84 -3.42 -16.15
N ARG A 10 -18.01 -2.31 -15.43
CA ARG A 10 -17.29 -2.01 -14.18
C ARG A 10 -17.74 -2.93 -13.04
N ARG A 11 -19.03 -3.28 -12.95
CA ARG A 11 -19.53 -4.19 -11.91
C ARG A 11 -18.99 -5.60 -12.10
N ARG A 12 -19.01 -6.12 -13.35
CA ARG A 12 -18.46 -7.44 -13.66
C ARG A 12 -16.98 -7.56 -13.30
N LEU A 13 -16.19 -6.52 -13.52
CA LEU A 13 -14.79 -6.51 -13.09
C LEU A 13 -14.61 -6.46 -11.57
N CYS A 14 -15.45 -5.73 -10.83
CA CYS A 14 -15.43 -5.77 -9.36
C CYS A 14 -15.76 -7.16 -8.81
N ILE A 15 -16.71 -7.87 -9.44
CA ILE A 15 -17.02 -9.26 -9.10
C ILE A 15 -15.85 -10.18 -9.44
N ALA A 16 -15.29 -10.04 -10.65
CA ALA A 16 -14.14 -10.82 -11.09
C ALA A 16 -12.94 -10.62 -10.17
N TYR A 17 -12.71 -9.40 -9.67
CA TYR A 17 -11.68 -9.11 -8.67
C TYR A 17 -11.82 -10.02 -7.44
N SER A 18 -13.01 -10.12 -6.86
CA SER A 18 -13.23 -10.92 -5.65
C SER A 18 -12.96 -12.40 -5.88
N PHE A 19 -13.39 -12.96 -7.02
CA PHE A 19 -13.10 -14.36 -7.37
C PHE A 19 -11.62 -14.61 -7.68
N LEU A 20 -10.98 -13.73 -8.46
CA LEU A 20 -9.57 -13.86 -8.79
C LEU A 20 -8.68 -13.73 -7.55
N TYR A 21 -9.04 -12.86 -6.59
CA TYR A 21 -8.31 -12.75 -5.33
C TYR A 21 -8.53 -13.96 -4.42
N ALA A 22 -9.75 -14.52 -4.38
CA ALA A 22 -10.03 -15.77 -3.68
C ALA A 22 -9.16 -16.92 -4.24
N ILE A 23 -9.06 -17.04 -5.56
CA ILE A 23 -8.17 -18.01 -6.22
C ILE A 23 -6.70 -17.73 -5.85
N SER A 24 -6.25 -16.47 -5.88
CA SER A 24 -4.91 -16.09 -5.44
C SER A 24 -4.62 -16.51 -3.98
N CYS A 25 -5.58 -16.39 -3.07
CA CYS A 25 -5.44 -16.90 -1.71
C CYS A 25 -5.34 -18.44 -1.67
N LEU A 26 -6.18 -19.16 -2.41
CA LEU A 26 -6.15 -20.63 -2.48
C LEU A 26 -4.83 -21.16 -3.03
N THR A 27 -4.20 -20.48 -3.99
CA THR A 27 -2.89 -20.91 -4.51
C THR A 27 -1.80 -20.99 -3.43
N LYS A 28 -1.94 -20.25 -2.32
CA LYS A 28 -0.97 -20.29 -1.20
C LYS A 28 -1.02 -21.60 -0.41
N ALA A 29 -2.08 -22.40 -0.56
CA ALA A 29 -2.14 -23.73 0.01
C ALA A 29 -1.27 -24.75 -0.74
N SER A 30 -0.84 -24.42 -1.98
CA SER A 30 -0.01 -25.31 -2.78
C SER A 30 1.48 -25.14 -2.45
N PRO A 31 2.24 -26.23 -2.27
CA PRO A 31 3.69 -26.18 -2.09
C PRO A 31 4.46 -25.93 -3.39
N VAL A 32 3.79 -25.94 -4.55
CA VAL A 32 4.44 -25.83 -5.87
C VAL A 32 4.74 -24.36 -6.19
N PHE A 33 6.03 -24.03 -6.40
CA PHE A 33 6.48 -22.67 -6.71
C PHE A 33 5.76 -22.04 -7.91
N SER A 34 5.54 -22.80 -8.99
CA SER A 34 4.83 -22.29 -10.17
C SER A 34 3.40 -21.85 -9.86
N VAL A 35 2.70 -22.57 -8.96
CA VAL A 35 1.34 -22.22 -8.52
C VAL A 35 1.36 -20.95 -7.67
N LEU A 36 2.34 -20.80 -6.78
CA LEU A 36 2.54 -19.58 -5.99
C LEU A 36 2.84 -18.35 -6.87
N MET A 37 3.60 -18.55 -7.96
CA MET A 37 3.89 -17.49 -8.93
C MET A 37 2.63 -17.04 -9.69
N ILE A 38 1.79 -17.99 -10.11
CA ILE A 38 0.48 -17.66 -10.70
C ILE A 38 -0.37 -16.87 -9.70
N GLY A 39 -0.40 -17.30 -8.44
CA GLY A 39 -1.06 -16.59 -7.35
C GLY A 39 -0.61 -15.14 -7.21
N ARG A 40 0.70 -14.89 -7.30
CA ARG A 40 1.30 -13.54 -7.25
C ARG A 40 0.90 -12.67 -8.45
N ILE A 41 0.92 -13.23 -9.66
CA ILE A 41 0.50 -12.51 -10.87
C ILE A 41 -0.99 -12.13 -10.78
N LEU A 42 -1.83 -13.09 -10.39
CA LEU A 42 -3.26 -12.86 -10.16
C LEU A 42 -3.49 -11.78 -9.09
N GLY A 43 -2.75 -11.83 -7.98
CA GLY A 43 -2.81 -10.81 -6.93
C GLY A 43 -2.47 -9.41 -7.46
N GLY A 44 -1.44 -9.27 -8.30
CA GLY A 44 -1.07 -8.00 -8.93
C GLY A 44 -2.14 -7.45 -9.88
N ILE A 45 -2.76 -8.32 -10.68
CA ILE A 45 -3.90 -7.96 -11.53
C ILE A 45 -5.06 -7.47 -10.67
N CYS A 46 -5.38 -8.19 -9.59
CA CYS A 46 -6.46 -7.82 -8.70
C CYS A 46 -6.22 -6.47 -8.02
N THR A 47 -5.02 -6.19 -7.53
CA THR A 47 -4.66 -4.88 -6.95
C THR A 47 -4.89 -3.75 -7.96
N SER A 48 -4.58 -4.00 -9.23
CA SER A 48 -4.82 -3.03 -10.30
C SER A 48 -6.32 -2.80 -10.56
N ILE A 49 -7.15 -3.84 -10.46
CA ILE A 49 -8.62 -3.72 -10.56
C ILE A 49 -9.18 -2.96 -9.34
N PHE A 50 -8.73 -3.31 -8.13
CA PHE A 50 -9.17 -2.69 -6.88
C PHE A 50 -9.03 -1.16 -6.90
N PHE A 51 -7.82 -0.66 -7.21
CA PHE A 51 -7.54 0.78 -7.20
C PHE A 51 -8.15 1.56 -8.35
N SER A 52 -8.61 0.91 -9.43
CA SER A 52 -9.13 1.61 -10.61
C SER A 52 -10.63 1.48 -10.80
N THR A 53 -11.18 0.28 -10.61
CA THR A 53 -12.54 -0.03 -11.06
C THR A 53 -13.59 0.33 -10.01
N PHE A 54 -13.29 0.14 -8.73
CA PHE A 54 -14.23 0.46 -7.63
C PHE A 54 -14.51 1.96 -7.53
N GLU A 55 -13.45 2.77 -7.54
CA GLU A 55 -13.57 4.24 -7.52
C GLU A 55 -14.29 4.74 -8.79
N ALA A 56 -13.92 4.24 -9.96
CA ALA A 56 -14.57 4.62 -11.22
C ALA A 56 -16.05 4.22 -11.27
N TRP A 57 -16.45 3.09 -10.68
CA TRP A 57 -17.85 2.70 -10.58
C TRP A 57 -18.63 3.69 -9.72
N TYR A 58 -18.10 4.01 -8.53
CA TYR A 58 -18.74 4.93 -7.58
C TYR A 58 -18.90 6.35 -8.16
N VAL A 59 -17.85 6.90 -8.77
CA VAL A 59 -17.87 8.25 -9.36
C VAL A 59 -18.93 8.36 -10.46
N HIS A 60 -19.07 7.33 -11.29
CA HIS A 60 -20.09 7.31 -12.34
C HIS A 60 -21.51 7.27 -11.77
N GLN A 61 -21.78 6.40 -10.80
CA GLN A 61 -23.09 6.32 -10.15
C GLN A 61 -23.46 7.65 -9.48
N HIS A 62 -22.53 8.22 -8.72
CA HIS A 62 -22.74 9.48 -7.99
C HIS A 62 -23.00 10.67 -8.94
N SER A 63 -22.22 10.79 -10.01
CA SER A 63 -22.27 11.94 -10.92
C SER A 63 -23.32 11.78 -12.01
N GLN A 64 -23.35 10.65 -12.71
CA GLN A 64 -24.16 10.48 -13.93
C GLN A 64 -25.56 9.93 -13.66
N LYS A 65 -25.74 9.09 -12.64
CA LYS A 65 -27.06 8.55 -12.31
C LYS A 65 -27.80 9.48 -11.36
N PHE A 66 -27.20 9.76 -10.21
CA PHE A 66 -27.87 10.50 -9.14
C PHE A 66 -27.63 12.02 -9.17
N HIS A 67 -26.71 12.52 -10.00
CA HIS A 67 -26.43 13.95 -10.15
C HIS A 67 -26.15 14.68 -8.83
N PHE A 68 -25.48 13.99 -7.90
CA PHE A 68 -25.17 14.55 -6.58
C PHE A 68 -24.00 15.55 -6.63
N PRO A 69 -23.90 16.47 -5.65
CA PRO A 69 -22.83 17.46 -5.59
C PRO A 69 -21.44 16.82 -5.52
N HIS A 70 -20.52 17.23 -6.40
CA HIS A 70 -19.16 16.66 -6.48
C HIS A 70 -18.38 16.66 -5.16
N GLN A 71 -18.68 17.59 -4.24
CA GLN A 71 -18.06 17.67 -2.92
C GLN A 71 -18.29 16.40 -2.06
N TRP A 72 -19.42 15.70 -2.25
CA TRP A 72 -19.78 14.52 -1.47
C TRP A 72 -18.99 13.25 -1.86
N ILE A 73 -18.38 13.24 -3.05
CA ILE A 73 -17.47 12.17 -3.48
C ILE A 73 -16.28 12.10 -2.54
N ASN A 74 -15.63 13.24 -2.28
CA ASN A 74 -14.47 13.33 -1.41
C ASN A 74 -14.80 12.92 0.03
N LEU A 75 -15.96 13.32 0.55
CA LEU A 75 -16.42 12.93 1.88
C LEU A 75 -16.62 11.41 2.00
N THR A 76 -17.17 10.79 0.97
CA THR A 76 -17.43 9.34 0.97
C THR A 76 -16.14 8.54 0.82
N LEU A 77 -15.23 8.96 -0.06
CA LEU A 77 -13.91 8.34 -0.21
C LEU A 77 -13.06 8.48 1.06
N ALA A 78 -13.17 9.61 1.76
CA ALA A 78 -12.53 9.80 3.07
C ALA A 78 -13.07 8.80 4.12
N LYS A 79 -14.40 8.64 4.20
CA LYS A 79 -15.03 7.62 5.07
C LYS A 79 -14.58 6.21 4.69
N ALA A 80 -14.56 5.87 3.40
CA ALA A 80 -14.13 4.55 2.92
C ALA A 80 -12.68 4.25 3.32
N THR A 81 -11.78 5.23 3.19
CA THR A 81 -10.37 5.11 3.60
C THR A 81 -10.24 4.91 5.12
N PHE A 82 -11.03 5.64 5.92
CA PHE A 82 -11.06 5.47 7.37
C PHE A 82 -11.49 4.05 7.78
N TYR A 83 -12.61 3.55 7.21
CA TYR A 83 -13.07 2.19 7.49
C TYR A 83 -12.08 1.12 7.00
N ASN A 84 -11.38 1.36 5.88
CA ASN A 84 -10.32 0.48 5.43
C ASN A 84 -9.18 0.36 6.45
N GLY A 85 -8.79 1.46 7.09
CA GLY A 85 -7.81 1.45 8.20
C GLY A 85 -8.30 0.65 9.40
N VAL A 86 -9.55 0.88 9.83
CA VAL A 86 -10.16 0.13 10.95
C VAL A 86 -10.22 -1.37 10.64
N LEU A 87 -10.67 -1.75 9.44
CA LEU A 87 -10.72 -3.14 8.99
C LEU A 87 -9.34 -3.78 8.92
N ALA A 88 -8.29 -3.03 8.55
CA ALA A 88 -6.91 -3.53 8.52
C ALA A 88 -6.40 -3.90 9.93
N ILE A 89 -6.72 -3.09 10.94
CA ILE A 89 -6.40 -3.39 12.35
C ILE A 89 -7.12 -4.66 12.79
N PHE A 90 -8.42 -4.77 12.53
CA PHE A 90 -9.19 -5.98 12.86
C PHE A 90 -8.66 -7.22 12.12
N ALA A 91 -8.29 -7.08 10.85
CA ALA A 91 -7.75 -8.17 10.05
C ALA A 91 -6.43 -8.70 10.64
N GLY A 92 -5.55 -7.82 11.15
CA GLY A 92 -4.32 -8.24 11.84
C GLY A 92 -4.60 -9.02 13.13
N VAL A 93 -5.56 -8.58 13.95
CA VAL A 93 -5.98 -9.30 15.17
C VAL A 93 -6.58 -10.67 14.84
N VAL A 94 -7.52 -10.72 13.87
CA VAL A 94 -8.14 -11.98 13.42
C VAL A 94 -7.09 -12.93 12.84
N SER A 95 -6.15 -12.41 12.05
CA SER A 95 -5.02 -13.17 11.52
C SER A 95 -4.18 -13.78 12.64
N ASN A 96 -3.94 -13.04 13.73
CA ASN A 96 -3.16 -13.54 14.86
C ASN A 96 -3.88 -14.66 15.61
N ILE A 97 -5.17 -14.45 15.90
CA ILE A 97 -6.00 -15.46 16.57
C ILE A 97 -6.03 -16.75 15.74
N ALA A 98 -6.19 -16.64 14.43
CA ALA A 98 -6.23 -17.79 13.54
C ALA A 98 -4.88 -18.52 13.44
N ALA A 99 -3.79 -17.78 13.28
CA ALA A 99 -2.47 -18.36 13.05
C ALA A 99 -1.86 -18.96 14.32
N GLU A 100 -1.97 -18.26 15.45
CA GLU A 100 -1.25 -18.61 16.67
C GLU A 100 -2.14 -19.23 17.74
N TRP A 101 -3.28 -18.60 18.05
CA TRP A 101 -4.14 -19.08 19.15
C TRP A 101 -4.88 -20.36 18.76
N ALA A 102 -5.40 -20.42 17.53
CA ALA A 102 -6.08 -21.60 17.01
C ALA A 102 -5.11 -22.62 16.38
N GLN A 103 -3.81 -22.32 16.32
CA GLN A 103 -2.75 -23.17 15.75
C GLN A 103 -3.03 -23.69 14.33
N PHE A 104 -3.85 -22.99 13.54
CA PHE A 104 -4.10 -23.34 12.14
C PHE A 104 -2.92 -23.01 11.20
N GLY A 105 -1.83 -22.47 11.75
CA GLY A 105 -0.60 -22.19 11.06
C GLY A 105 -0.65 -20.93 10.18
N PRO A 106 0.45 -20.64 9.46
CA PRO A 106 0.63 -19.39 8.71
C PRO A 106 -0.26 -19.27 7.47
N LEU A 107 -0.88 -20.38 7.02
CA LEU A 107 -1.81 -20.39 5.90
C LEU A 107 -3.21 -19.87 6.29
N SER A 108 -3.55 -19.93 7.57
CA SER A 108 -4.90 -19.64 8.07
C SER A 108 -5.47 -18.26 7.69
N PRO A 109 -4.70 -17.15 7.71
CA PRO A 109 -5.27 -15.84 7.37
C PRO A 109 -5.70 -15.76 5.90
N PHE A 110 -4.98 -16.47 5.01
CA PHE A 110 -5.34 -16.53 3.60
C PHE A 110 -6.61 -17.34 3.35
N MET A 111 -6.83 -18.40 4.12
CA MET A 111 -8.04 -19.21 4.03
C MET A 111 -9.27 -18.47 4.59
N ILE A 112 -9.10 -17.69 5.65
CA ILE A 112 -10.18 -16.84 6.21
C ILE A 112 -10.55 -15.70 5.24
N ALA A 113 -9.60 -15.20 4.45
CA ALA A 113 -9.89 -14.17 3.46
C ALA A 113 -10.81 -14.66 2.32
N VAL A 114 -10.78 -15.96 1.97
CA VAL A 114 -11.59 -16.54 0.88
C VAL A 114 -13.11 -16.31 1.07
N PRO A 115 -13.75 -16.73 2.19
CA PRO A 115 -15.16 -16.48 2.39
C PRO A 115 -15.49 -14.98 2.44
N CYS A 116 -14.61 -14.13 3.00
CA CYS A 116 -14.80 -12.68 2.98
C CYS A 116 -14.87 -12.11 1.55
N PHE A 117 -14.00 -12.57 0.65
CA PHE A 117 -14.06 -12.18 -0.76
C PHE A 117 -15.32 -12.69 -1.46
N LEU A 118 -15.76 -13.94 -1.18
CA LEU A 118 -17.00 -14.47 -1.74
C LEU A 118 -18.24 -13.70 -1.27
N ILE A 119 -18.29 -13.34 0.02
CA ILE A 119 -19.34 -12.47 0.57
C ILE A 119 -19.32 -11.11 -0.11
N SER A 120 -18.15 -10.49 -0.28
CA SER A 120 -18.00 -9.22 -1.01
C SER A 120 -18.50 -9.34 -2.46
N ALA A 121 -18.18 -10.43 -3.16
CA ALA A 121 -18.67 -10.69 -4.51
C ALA A 121 -20.20 -10.79 -4.54
N PHE A 122 -20.78 -11.53 -3.58
CA PHE A 122 -22.23 -11.68 -3.44
C PHE A 122 -22.89 -10.32 -3.18
N VAL A 123 -22.44 -9.56 -2.18
CA VAL A 123 -22.97 -8.22 -1.89
C VAL A 123 -22.90 -7.31 -3.12
N THR A 124 -21.78 -7.33 -3.85
CA THR A 124 -21.62 -6.57 -5.09
C THR A 124 -22.60 -7.02 -6.18
N MET A 125 -22.89 -8.32 -6.28
CA MET A 125 -23.88 -8.83 -7.25
C MET A 125 -25.30 -8.34 -6.97
N TYR A 126 -25.72 -8.23 -5.71
CA TYR A 126 -27.09 -7.81 -5.37
C TYR A 126 -27.25 -6.30 -5.28
N MET A 127 -26.26 -5.60 -4.74
CA MET A 127 -26.38 -4.17 -4.45
C MET A 127 -25.99 -3.28 -5.63
N TRP A 128 -25.09 -3.73 -6.51
CA TRP A 128 -24.54 -2.87 -7.56
C TRP A 128 -25.27 -3.09 -8.87
N GLU A 129 -25.59 -2.00 -9.55
CA GLU A 129 -26.05 -2.03 -10.93
C GLU A 129 -24.87 -1.91 -11.91
N GLU A 130 -25.07 -2.40 -13.13
CA GLU A 130 -24.07 -2.20 -14.19
C GLU A 130 -24.10 -0.74 -14.65
N ASN A 131 -22.94 -0.17 -14.94
CA ASN A 131 -22.86 1.19 -15.43
C ASN A 131 -23.09 1.22 -16.94
N ASP A 132 -24.05 2.03 -17.40
CA ASP A 132 -24.33 2.23 -18.83
C ASP A 132 -23.29 3.16 -19.44
N ILE A 133 -22.12 2.60 -19.76
CA ILE A 133 -21.03 3.36 -20.37
C ILE A 133 -21.23 3.34 -21.88
N LYS A 134 -21.58 4.51 -22.46
CA LYS A 134 -21.38 4.72 -23.90
C LYS A 134 -19.87 4.68 -24.16
N SER A 135 -19.41 3.75 -24.98
CA SER A 135 -17.99 3.48 -25.21
C SER A 135 -17.28 4.71 -25.81
N THR A 136 -16.68 5.54 -24.96
CA THR A 136 -15.78 6.60 -25.44
C THR A 136 -14.42 5.97 -25.70
N TYR A 137 -14.02 5.90 -26.97
CA TYR A 137 -12.73 5.36 -27.41
C TYR A 137 -11.56 6.20 -26.88
N ALA A 138 -11.11 5.94 -25.66
CA ALA A 138 -9.96 6.60 -25.03
C ALA A 138 -8.63 5.89 -25.40
N LEU A 139 -8.28 5.83 -26.69
CA LEU A 139 -7.04 5.17 -27.15
C LEU A 139 -5.80 6.08 -27.23
N ASN A 140 -5.92 7.40 -27.09
CA ASN A 140 -4.81 8.34 -27.35
C ASN A 140 -4.12 8.99 -26.13
N TYR A 141 -4.50 8.65 -24.90
CA TYR A 141 -3.98 9.38 -23.73
C TYR A 141 -2.57 8.97 -23.28
N SER A 142 -2.06 7.79 -23.67
CA SER A 142 -0.71 7.34 -23.25
C SER A 142 0.41 8.14 -23.91
N CYS A 143 0.36 8.39 -25.24
CA CYS A 143 1.39 9.17 -25.93
C CYS A 143 1.34 10.66 -25.59
N ALA A 144 0.13 11.25 -25.46
CA ALA A 144 -0.03 12.66 -25.07
C ALA A 144 0.52 12.95 -23.65
N SER A 145 0.56 11.94 -22.76
CA SER A 145 1.09 12.11 -21.41
C SER A 145 2.61 12.28 -21.37
N LEU A 146 3.35 11.65 -22.30
CA LEU A 146 4.80 11.80 -22.44
C LEU A 146 5.18 13.20 -22.92
N GLU A 147 4.43 13.72 -23.89
CA GLU A 147 4.62 15.06 -24.44
C GLU A 147 4.23 16.14 -23.43
N ALA A 148 3.16 15.93 -22.65
CA ALA A 148 2.76 16.82 -21.57
C ALA A 148 3.80 16.88 -20.45
N ILE A 149 4.43 15.76 -20.06
CA ILE A 149 5.51 15.72 -19.06
C ILE A 149 6.75 16.47 -19.56
N PHE A 150 7.14 16.29 -20.83
CA PHE A 150 8.25 17.03 -21.43
C PHE A 150 7.96 18.54 -21.56
N ARG A 151 6.69 18.91 -21.77
CA ARG A 151 6.25 20.30 -21.90
C ARG A 151 6.02 20.98 -20.54
N THR A 152 5.60 20.25 -19.51
CA THR A 152 5.50 20.74 -18.12
C THR A 152 6.84 20.62 -17.41
N ARG A 153 7.82 21.42 -17.85
CA ARG A 153 9.12 21.63 -17.20
C ARG A 153 8.97 22.40 -15.87
N SER A 154 8.06 21.99 -14.99
CA SER A 154 7.96 22.54 -13.64
C SER A 154 8.87 21.74 -12.73
N SER A 155 9.95 22.36 -12.25
CA SER A 155 10.91 21.72 -11.33
C SER A 155 10.20 21.11 -10.10
N SER A 156 9.04 21.65 -9.72
CA SER A 156 8.20 21.14 -8.63
C SER A 156 7.60 19.76 -8.91
N VAL A 157 7.14 19.46 -10.13
CA VAL A 157 6.61 18.12 -10.49
C VAL A 157 7.71 17.07 -10.41
N LEU A 158 8.90 17.39 -10.91
CA LEU A 158 10.03 16.46 -10.88
C LEU A 158 10.55 16.26 -9.45
N CYS A 159 10.68 17.35 -8.67
CA CYS A 159 11.06 17.30 -7.26
C CYS A 159 10.08 16.44 -6.44
N LEU A 160 8.77 16.68 -6.60
CA LEU A 160 7.73 15.90 -5.93
C LEU A 160 7.81 14.42 -6.32
N GLY A 161 8.04 14.12 -7.60
CA GLY A 161 8.21 12.76 -8.10
C GLY A 161 9.42 12.03 -7.50
N ILE A 162 10.57 12.72 -7.39
CA ILE A 162 11.77 12.16 -6.75
C ILE A 162 11.49 11.88 -5.27
N ILE A 163 11.00 12.88 -4.54
CA ILE A 163 10.64 12.77 -3.12
C ILE A 163 9.69 11.59 -2.89
N GLN A 164 8.64 11.48 -3.71
CA GLN A 164 7.68 10.40 -3.65
C GLN A 164 8.34 9.04 -3.91
N SER A 165 9.11 8.91 -5.00
CA SER A 165 9.76 7.66 -5.39
C SER A 165 10.75 7.15 -4.34
N LEU A 166 11.52 8.04 -3.71
CA LEU A 166 12.49 7.68 -2.68
C LEU A 166 11.79 7.22 -1.39
N PHE A 167 10.80 7.97 -0.92
CA PHE A 167 10.07 7.63 0.31
C PHE A 167 9.29 6.32 0.16
N GLU A 168 8.53 6.17 -0.93
CA GLU A 168 7.76 4.95 -1.18
C GLU A 168 8.70 3.75 -1.38
N SER A 169 9.88 3.92 -2.02
CA SER A 169 10.85 2.84 -2.13
C SER A 169 11.37 2.34 -0.78
N VAL A 170 11.61 3.26 0.16
CA VAL A 170 12.00 2.91 1.53
C VAL A 170 10.86 2.19 2.25
N MET A 171 9.62 2.66 2.09
CA MET A 171 8.43 2.03 2.64
C MET A 171 8.25 0.60 2.12
N TYR A 172 8.37 0.36 0.82
CA TYR A 172 8.29 -0.99 0.27
C TYR A 172 9.43 -1.89 0.77
N THR A 173 10.65 -1.36 0.86
CA THR A 173 11.79 -2.10 1.42
C THR A 173 11.54 -2.47 2.89
N PHE A 174 11.00 -1.56 3.68
CA PHE A 174 10.61 -1.80 5.08
C PHE A 174 9.64 -2.98 5.22
N VAL A 175 8.61 -3.08 4.35
CA VAL A 175 7.63 -4.17 4.36
C VAL A 175 8.28 -5.57 4.28
N PHE A 176 9.44 -5.70 3.61
CA PHE A 176 10.17 -6.96 3.54
C PHE A 176 11.10 -7.19 4.74
N LEU A 177 11.62 -6.13 5.36
CA LEU A 177 12.68 -6.21 6.38
C LEU A 177 12.16 -6.22 7.83
N TRP A 178 10.96 -5.72 8.10
CA TRP A 178 10.47 -5.63 9.48
C TRP A 178 10.25 -7.01 10.13
N THR A 179 9.83 -8.01 9.35
CA THR A 179 9.59 -9.38 9.86
C THR A 179 10.88 -10.06 10.32
N PRO A 180 11.97 -10.15 9.52
CA PRO A 180 13.23 -10.73 10.01
C PRO A 180 13.88 -9.87 11.11
N ALA A 181 13.69 -8.55 11.10
CA ALA A 181 14.25 -7.68 12.13
C ALA A 181 13.67 -7.97 13.53
N LEU A 182 12.42 -8.42 13.61
CA LEU A 182 11.75 -8.77 14.87
C LEU A 182 11.81 -10.27 15.20
N GLU A 183 12.37 -11.10 14.32
CA GLU A 183 12.51 -12.54 14.53
C GLU A 183 13.10 -12.92 15.90
N PRO A 184 14.11 -12.21 16.45
CA PRO A 184 14.67 -12.57 17.75
C PRO A 184 13.67 -12.53 18.92
N LEU A 185 12.63 -11.69 18.83
CA LEU A 185 11.58 -11.59 19.84
C LEU A 185 10.41 -12.57 19.59
N ARG A 186 10.34 -13.15 18.38
CA ARG A 186 9.22 -13.98 17.90
C ARG A 186 7.84 -13.40 18.24
N PRO A 187 7.58 -12.11 17.95
CA PRO A 187 6.34 -11.49 18.35
C PRO A 187 5.17 -11.99 17.49
N PRO A 188 3.94 -11.89 18.01
CA PRO A 188 2.72 -12.15 17.26
C PRO A 188 2.62 -11.24 16.03
N LEU A 189 2.90 -11.77 14.84
CA LEU A 189 3.07 -10.96 13.61
C LEU A 189 1.78 -10.21 13.24
N GLY A 190 0.62 -10.81 13.48
CA GLY A 190 -0.68 -10.17 13.23
C GLY A 190 -0.96 -8.99 14.15
N ILE A 191 -0.53 -9.09 15.42
CA ILE A 191 -0.65 -7.99 16.39
C ILE A 191 0.33 -6.86 16.04
N VAL A 192 1.58 -7.19 15.68
CA VAL A 192 2.55 -6.19 15.21
C VAL A 192 2.02 -5.41 14.01
N PHE A 193 1.47 -6.12 13.01
CA PHE A 193 0.84 -5.48 11.85
C PHE A 193 -0.35 -4.59 12.24
N SER A 194 -1.17 -5.02 13.21
CA SER A 194 -2.28 -4.22 13.73
C SER A 194 -1.80 -2.92 14.37
N CYS A 195 -0.70 -2.98 15.13
CA CYS A 195 -0.06 -1.80 15.70
C CYS A 195 0.46 -0.85 14.61
N PHE A 196 1.05 -1.37 13.52
CA PHE A 196 1.48 -0.55 12.38
C PHE A 196 0.30 0.17 11.72
N MET A 197 -0.80 -0.54 11.45
CA MET A 197 -2.01 0.08 10.88
C MET A 197 -2.60 1.15 11.81
N LEU A 198 -2.57 0.92 13.12
CA LEU A 198 -2.99 1.92 14.12
C LEU A 198 -2.07 3.16 14.10
N CYS A 199 -0.75 2.97 14.02
CA CYS A 199 0.22 4.06 13.92
C CYS A 199 0.01 4.89 12.65
N ILE A 200 -0.27 4.28 11.50
CA ILE A 200 -0.62 4.99 10.26
C ILE A 200 -1.86 5.87 10.49
N MET A 201 -2.91 5.34 11.13
CA MET A 201 -4.14 6.11 11.42
C MET A 201 -3.87 7.28 12.38
N ILE A 202 -3.05 7.08 13.40
CA ILE A 202 -2.60 8.14 14.32
C ILE A 202 -1.85 9.22 13.53
N GLY A 203 -0.92 8.84 12.65
CA GLY A 203 -0.18 9.78 11.80
C GLY A 203 -1.08 10.61 10.89
N SER A 204 -2.07 9.99 10.23
CA SER A 204 -3.05 10.72 9.40
C SER A 204 -3.93 11.67 10.21
N SER A 205 -4.24 11.30 11.46
CA SER A 205 -4.98 12.16 12.39
C SER A 205 -4.14 13.36 12.85
N ILE A 206 -2.85 13.15 13.16
CA ILE A 206 -1.88 14.21 13.47
C ILE A 206 -1.77 15.18 12.30
N TYR A 207 -1.67 14.67 11.06
CA TYR A 207 -1.66 15.52 9.86
C TYR A 207 -2.90 16.41 9.79
N SER A 208 -4.09 15.83 9.94
CA SER A 208 -5.37 16.56 9.86
C SER A 208 -5.49 17.62 10.96
N PHE A 209 -5.04 17.30 12.17
CA PHE A 209 -5.02 18.23 13.30
C PHE A 209 -4.06 19.41 13.07
N LEU A 210 -2.84 19.14 12.58
CA LEU A 210 -1.86 20.19 12.30
C LEU A 210 -2.27 21.06 11.10
N LEU A 211 -2.92 20.47 10.09
CA LEU A 211 -3.49 21.21 8.97
C LEU A 211 -4.58 22.19 9.45
N ALA A 212 -5.43 21.79 10.40
CA ALA A 212 -6.42 22.66 11.01
C ALA A 212 -5.82 23.82 11.83
N ARG A 213 -4.53 23.73 12.21
CA ARG A 213 -3.74 24.81 12.82
C ARG A 213 -3.02 25.69 11.79
N ASN A 214 -3.44 25.66 10.53
CA ASN A 214 -2.85 26.40 9.40
C ASN A 214 -1.38 26.04 9.09
N CYS A 215 -0.92 24.84 9.46
CA CYS A 215 0.37 24.36 8.98
C CYS A 215 0.32 24.03 7.49
N LEU A 216 1.27 24.55 6.72
CA LEU A 216 1.38 24.26 5.28
C LEU A 216 1.69 22.77 5.05
N ALA A 217 1.05 22.17 4.04
CA ALA A 217 1.25 20.77 3.68
C ALA A 217 2.72 20.41 3.36
N GLU A 218 3.50 21.35 2.83
CA GLU A 218 4.94 21.20 2.61
C GLU A 218 5.73 21.01 3.91
N HIS A 219 5.39 21.76 4.97
CA HIS A 219 6.02 21.60 6.28
C HIS A 219 5.65 20.25 6.89
N LEU A 220 4.39 19.83 6.76
CA LEU A 220 3.93 18.54 7.25
C LEU A 220 4.63 17.37 6.53
N LEU A 221 4.83 17.49 5.22
CA LEU A 221 5.61 16.53 4.44
C LEU A 221 7.05 16.47 4.97
N ARG A 222 7.72 17.63 5.12
CA ARG A 222 9.10 17.67 5.68
C ARG A 222 9.20 17.05 7.08
N MET A 223 8.22 17.30 7.95
CA MET A 223 8.17 16.69 9.29
C MET A 223 8.04 15.17 9.22
N SER A 224 7.22 14.65 8.32
CA SER A 224 7.09 13.21 8.07
C SER A 224 8.42 12.60 7.59
N PHE A 225 9.13 13.24 6.66
CA PHE A 225 10.45 12.80 6.23
C PHE A 225 11.47 12.78 7.36
N PHE A 226 11.51 13.84 8.17
CA PHE A 226 12.42 13.92 9.30
C PHE A 226 12.13 12.81 10.32
N LEU A 227 10.86 12.59 10.64
CA LEU A 227 10.44 11.55 11.57
C LEU A 227 10.79 10.14 11.05
N ALA A 228 10.54 9.88 9.76
CA ALA A 228 10.89 8.63 9.11
C ALA A 228 12.40 8.38 9.11
N LEU A 229 13.21 9.41 8.84
CA LEU A 229 14.67 9.32 8.85
C LEU A 229 15.19 8.97 10.26
N VAL A 230 14.71 9.68 11.29
CA VAL A 230 15.08 9.41 12.69
C VAL A 230 14.70 7.98 13.08
N ALA A 231 13.49 7.54 12.73
CA ALA A 231 13.02 6.18 13.01
C ALA A 231 13.91 5.11 12.34
N ILE A 232 14.26 5.29 11.06
CA ILE A 232 15.12 4.33 10.36
C ILE A 232 16.52 4.31 10.96
N ILE A 233 17.13 5.46 11.27
CA ILE A 233 18.46 5.52 11.90
C ILE A 233 18.44 4.82 13.26
N LEU A 234 17.41 5.04 14.08
CA LEU A 234 17.24 4.36 15.36
C LEU A 234 17.11 2.84 15.18
N SER A 235 16.31 2.39 14.21
CA SER A 235 16.16 0.95 13.91
C SER A 235 17.46 0.32 13.42
N ALA A 236 18.21 0.99 12.54
CA ALA A 236 19.48 0.50 12.03
C ALA A 236 20.54 0.42 13.14
N GLY A 237 20.59 1.43 14.01
CA GLY A 237 21.43 1.42 15.21
C GLY A 237 21.08 0.27 16.15
N ALA A 238 19.79 0.08 16.45
CA ALA A 238 19.31 -0.99 17.30
C ALA A 238 19.66 -2.39 16.74
N MET A 239 19.42 -2.62 15.44
CA MET A 239 19.76 -3.89 14.79
C MET A 239 21.27 -4.15 14.73
N LYS A 240 22.09 -3.11 14.56
CA LYS A 240 23.54 -3.23 14.68
C LYS A 240 23.97 -3.64 16.09
N MET A 241 23.34 -3.10 17.12
CA MET A 241 23.61 -3.47 18.51
C MET A 241 23.20 -4.91 18.82
N VAL A 242 22.11 -5.41 18.23
CA VAL A 242 21.73 -6.83 18.31
C VAL A 242 22.85 -7.74 17.79
N SER A 243 23.49 -7.37 16.68
CA SER A 243 24.61 -8.15 16.12
C SER A 243 25.88 -8.08 16.97
N LEU A 244 26.13 -6.96 17.65
CA LEU A 244 27.34 -6.77 18.48
C LEU A 244 27.19 -7.40 19.87
N TYR A 245 25.98 -7.48 20.42
CA TYR A 245 25.69 -8.00 21.75
C TYR A 245 24.60 -9.09 21.72
N PRO A 246 24.94 -10.33 21.30
CA PRO A 246 23.98 -11.42 21.17
C PRO A 246 23.32 -11.87 22.49
N GLN A 247 23.87 -11.45 23.64
CA GLN A 247 23.38 -11.84 24.97
C GLN A 247 22.18 -11.00 25.45
N ASP A 248 21.98 -9.79 24.90
CA ASP A 248 20.96 -8.81 25.33
C ASP A 248 19.96 -8.47 24.19
N THR A 249 19.77 -9.40 23.25
CA THR A 249 19.03 -9.16 22.01
C THR A 249 17.62 -8.58 22.23
N GLY A 250 16.91 -9.03 23.27
CA GLY A 250 15.53 -8.61 23.52
C GLY A 250 15.34 -7.10 23.71
N LYS A 251 16.24 -6.41 24.43
CA LYS A 251 16.12 -4.97 24.69
C LYS A 251 16.30 -4.16 23.41
N TYR A 252 17.29 -4.50 22.61
CA TYR A 252 17.58 -3.80 21.36
C TYR A 252 16.50 -4.07 20.29
N THR A 253 15.96 -5.30 20.22
CA THR A 253 14.82 -5.60 19.35
C THR A 253 13.56 -4.83 19.74
N LEU A 254 13.32 -4.58 21.04
CA LEU A 254 12.22 -3.70 21.48
C LEU A 254 12.43 -2.24 21.05
N VAL A 255 13.67 -1.74 21.10
CA VAL A 255 13.98 -0.39 20.58
C VAL A 255 13.71 -0.32 19.08
N ALA A 256 14.08 -1.36 18.31
CA ALA A 256 13.75 -1.44 16.89
C ALA A 256 12.23 -1.47 16.65
N PHE A 257 11.47 -2.20 17.47
CA PHE A 257 10.01 -2.24 17.40
C PHE A 257 9.38 -0.84 17.62
N PHE A 258 9.79 -0.11 18.67
CA PHE A 258 9.31 1.26 18.88
C PHE A 258 9.71 2.22 17.76
N ALA A 259 10.91 2.04 17.19
CA ALA A 259 11.33 2.78 16.01
C ALA A 259 10.45 2.48 14.80
N PHE A 260 10.02 1.23 14.59
CA PHE A 260 9.07 0.88 13.54
C PHE A 260 7.68 1.50 13.75
N LEU A 261 7.19 1.54 14.99
CA LEU A 261 5.94 2.25 15.30
C LEU A 261 6.03 3.75 14.96
N LEU A 262 7.16 4.38 15.28
CA LEU A 262 7.42 5.78 14.95
C LEU A 262 7.49 6.01 13.43
N TYR A 263 8.13 5.08 12.71
CA TYR A 263 8.18 5.09 11.24
C TYR A 263 6.77 5.02 10.64
N GLU A 264 5.90 4.16 11.15
CA GLU A 264 4.53 4.02 10.66
C GLU A 264 3.67 5.26 10.94
N VAL A 265 3.90 5.96 12.06
CA VAL A 265 3.30 7.29 12.29
C VAL A 265 3.76 8.29 11.22
N ALA A 266 5.05 8.27 10.87
CA ALA A 266 5.59 9.12 9.81
C ALA A 266 4.96 8.81 8.44
N VAL A 267 4.80 7.53 8.10
CA VAL A 267 4.10 7.06 6.89
C VAL A 267 2.63 7.51 6.91
N GLY A 268 1.96 7.45 8.06
CA GLY A 268 0.60 7.96 8.24
C GLY A 268 0.44 9.44 7.97
N MET A 269 1.44 10.26 8.32
CA MET A 269 1.48 11.69 7.98
C MET A 269 1.81 11.94 6.50
N TYR A 270 2.60 11.06 5.89
CA TYR A 270 3.06 11.16 4.51
C TYR A 270 1.92 11.05 3.51
N PHE A 271 1.06 10.03 3.63
CA PHE A 271 0.00 9.75 2.65
C PHE A 271 -0.94 10.94 2.35
N PRO A 272 -1.53 11.62 3.35
CA PRO A 272 -2.39 12.77 3.08
C PRO A 272 -1.59 13.99 2.57
N ALA A 273 -0.35 14.19 3.05
CA ALA A 273 0.51 15.29 2.61
C ALA A 273 0.88 15.20 1.13
N ILE A 274 1.34 14.03 0.67
CA ILE A 274 1.69 13.81 -0.73
C ILE A 274 0.44 13.84 -1.62
N GLY A 275 -0.68 13.30 -1.14
CA GLY A 275 -1.97 13.33 -1.85
C GLY A 275 -2.42 14.76 -2.16
N TYR A 276 -2.36 15.65 -1.17
CA TYR A 276 -2.71 17.05 -1.32
C TYR A 276 -1.76 17.79 -2.29
N LEU A 277 -0.45 17.71 -2.07
CA LEU A 277 0.53 18.40 -2.92
C LEU A 277 0.45 17.94 -4.39
N ARG A 278 0.23 16.64 -4.60
CA ARG A 278 0.03 16.07 -5.93
C ARG A 278 -1.22 16.64 -6.61
N SER A 279 -2.32 16.85 -5.87
CA SER A 279 -3.55 17.42 -6.44
C SER A 279 -3.40 18.88 -6.85
N GLN A 280 -2.55 19.66 -6.16
CA GLN A 280 -2.28 21.07 -6.43
C GLN A 280 -1.30 21.26 -7.59
N ILE A 281 -0.25 20.45 -7.63
CA ILE A 281 0.86 20.58 -8.59
C ILE A 281 0.52 19.92 -9.93
N ILE A 282 -0.25 18.83 -9.93
CA ILE A 282 -0.50 18.04 -11.14
C ILE A 282 -1.90 18.32 -11.70
N PRO A 283 -2.01 18.78 -12.97
CA PRO A 283 -3.29 18.97 -13.65
C PRO A 283 -4.09 17.66 -13.69
N GLU A 284 -5.41 17.75 -13.52
CA GLU A 284 -6.31 16.59 -13.46
C GLU A 284 -6.19 15.67 -14.68
N GLN A 285 -5.97 16.26 -15.87
CA GLN A 285 -5.86 15.55 -17.14
C GLN A 285 -4.68 14.56 -17.20
N PHE A 286 -3.59 14.81 -16.46
CA PHE A 286 -2.37 14.02 -16.52
C PHE A 286 -2.06 13.27 -15.22
N ARG A 287 -2.88 13.42 -14.17
CA ARG A 287 -2.63 12.88 -12.83
C ARG A 287 -2.43 11.36 -12.81
N ALA A 288 -3.26 10.62 -13.56
CA ALA A 288 -3.16 9.17 -13.64
C ALA A 288 -1.88 8.71 -14.36
N SER A 289 -1.51 9.37 -15.47
CA SER A 289 -0.31 9.03 -16.23
C SER A 289 0.97 9.35 -15.46
N ILE A 290 1.04 10.51 -14.81
CA ILE A 290 2.21 10.91 -14.01
C ILE A 290 2.36 9.99 -12.78
N ALA A 291 1.26 9.61 -12.12
CA ALA A 291 1.30 8.64 -11.02
C ALA A 291 1.85 7.28 -11.45
N ASN A 292 1.53 6.81 -12.66
CA ASN A 292 2.11 5.57 -13.20
C ASN A 292 3.61 5.71 -13.48
N TRP A 293 4.05 6.87 -13.98
CA TRP A 293 5.47 7.15 -14.19
C TRP A 293 6.27 7.17 -12.90
N TYR A 294 5.75 7.73 -11.81
CA TYR A 294 6.42 7.72 -10.50
C TYR A 294 6.60 6.31 -9.91
N ARG A 295 5.78 5.33 -10.32
CA ARG A 295 5.94 3.93 -9.89
C ARG A 295 7.15 3.25 -10.49
N ILE A 296 7.61 3.68 -11.68
CA ILE A 296 8.77 3.07 -12.34
C ILE A 296 10.06 3.25 -11.51
N PRO A 297 10.51 4.48 -11.17
CA PRO A 297 11.73 4.66 -10.38
C PRO A 297 11.58 4.07 -8.97
N MET A 298 10.41 4.19 -8.35
CA MET A 298 10.10 3.59 -7.05
C MET A 298 10.31 2.07 -7.04
N ASN A 299 9.72 1.35 -8.00
CA ASN A 299 9.87 -0.10 -8.12
C ASN A 299 11.32 -0.47 -8.45
N MET A 300 11.99 0.31 -9.31
CA MET A 300 13.40 0.07 -9.65
C MET A 300 14.30 0.15 -8.41
N PHE A 301 14.17 1.20 -7.59
CA PHE A 301 14.94 1.34 -6.35
C PHE A 301 14.66 0.20 -5.35
N THR A 302 13.39 -0.20 -5.22
CA THR A 302 13.00 -1.32 -4.35
C THR A 302 13.59 -2.65 -4.84
N CYS A 303 13.57 -2.91 -6.14
CA CYS A 303 14.19 -4.10 -6.69
C CYS A 303 15.70 -4.11 -6.48
N LEU A 304 16.37 -2.97 -6.69
CA LEU A 304 17.81 -2.84 -6.49
C LEU A 304 18.19 -3.04 -5.01
N SER A 305 17.45 -2.46 -4.07
CA SER A 305 17.71 -2.62 -2.63
C SER A 305 17.56 -4.08 -2.19
N LEU A 306 16.51 -4.76 -2.66
CA LEU A 306 16.26 -6.17 -2.33
C LEU A 306 17.27 -7.11 -2.99
N LEU A 307 17.68 -6.85 -4.24
CA LEU A 307 18.73 -7.62 -4.91
C LEU A 307 20.07 -7.47 -4.20
N TRP A 308 20.42 -6.24 -3.81
CA TRP A 308 21.62 -5.97 -3.05
C TRP A 308 21.61 -6.70 -1.69
N PHE A 309 20.49 -6.64 -0.96
CA PHE A 309 20.32 -7.35 0.31
C PHE A 309 20.41 -8.87 0.15
N LYS A 310 19.79 -9.43 -0.91
CA LYS A 310 19.89 -10.86 -1.18
C LYS A 310 21.34 -11.28 -1.44
N ASN A 311 22.08 -10.49 -2.21
CA ASN A 311 23.48 -10.78 -2.54
C ASN A 311 24.39 -10.67 -1.31
N SER A 312 24.22 -9.66 -0.46
CA SER A 312 25.02 -9.52 0.76
C SER A 312 24.83 -10.69 1.73
N VAL A 313 23.58 -11.13 1.93
CA VAL A 313 23.27 -12.30 2.77
C VAL A 313 23.86 -13.59 2.18
N HIS A 314 23.95 -13.72 0.85
CA HIS A 314 24.59 -14.87 0.22
C HIS A 314 26.12 -14.85 0.44
N SER A 315 26.75 -13.69 0.28
CA SER A 315 28.18 -13.53 0.55
C SER A 315 28.53 -13.83 2.01
N ASP A 316 27.75 -13.35 2.99
CA ASP A 316 28.00 -13.63 4.40
C ASP A 316 27.88 -15.14 4.73
N LYS A 317 26.95 -15.84 4.07
CA LYS A 317 26.85 -17.30 4.20
C LYS A 317 28.06 -18.02 3.60
N GLU A 318 28.57 -17.60 2.44
CA GLU A 318 29.79 -18.17 1.84
C GLU A 318 31.04 -17.94 2.71
N PHE A 319 31.15 -16.79 3.39
CA PHE A 319 32.27 -16.52 4.32
C PHE A 319 32.16 -17.31 5.64
N SER A 320 30.96 -17.71 6.06
CA SER A 320 30.77 -18.51 7.28
C SER A 320 31.06 -20.02 7.14
N PHE A 321 31.35 -20.48 5.91
CA PHE A 321 31.67 -21.88 5.59
C PHE A 321 33.15 -22.11 5.20
N ASN A 322 34.02 -21.11 5.39
CA ASN A 322 35.48 -21.24 5.29
C ASN A 322 36.13 -20.95 6.65
#